data_AF-A0A4R6VFD9-F1
#
_entry.id   AF-A0A4R6VFD9-F1
#
_cell.length_a   1.000
_cell.length_b   1.000
_cell.length_c   1.000
_cell.angle_alpha   90.00
_cell.angle_beta   90.00
_cell.angle_gamma   90.00
#
_symmetry.space_group_name_H-M   'P 1'
#
loop_
_entity.id
_entity.type
_entity.pdbx_description
1 polymer ?
#
loop_
_entity_poly.entity_id
_entity_poly.type
_entity_poly.pdbx_seq_one_letter_code
_entity_poly.pdbx_strand_id
1 'polypeptide(L)'
;MKDYKKCLSALFLSACLAACSGGGGNNAPQNPPRSNQPPQQIPPSQSPDKKPEQPQSPESGKKPEQPKLPDSERNPQQPPKVEAPQVEAQGYFTETVNSKGINKDMYWNNASDISKDSIPVYNISFTRNGEKVINKKESVRVKAPVVNNEFSYELSLLGERGFFGYYTDLNENNNIFLNFAYGFDRTLENSVLPSDITATYKKKGGFLYTVAQMIGNGNLGYDGVFKSDVSIKFHNGKISQGEITYPNLGVKQFDIKQGSSVKQFIITPTDSFLNENRGIKLDKGVADIHYLNSSKGTNDYKYLVGSVKAENWYGVLAAEKQ
;
A
#
# COMPACT_ATOMS: atom_id res chain seq x y z
N MET A 1 15.83 -53.33 18.90
CA MET A 1 14.64 -54.19 18.77
C MET A 1 13.58 -53.73 19.76
N LYS A 2 12.56 -53.03 19.27
CA LYS A 2 11.14 -53.06 19.69
C LYS A 2 10.41 -52.05 18.79
N ASP A 3 9.55 -52.59 17.96
CA ASP A 3 8.90 -51.94 16.81
C ASP A 3 7.68 -51.11 17.22
N TYR A 4 7.61 -49.85 16.79
CA TYR A 4 6.40 -49.01 16.89
C TYR A 4 5.81 -48.67 15.51
N LYS A 5 6.14 -49.45 14.49
CA LYS A 5 5.46 -49.38 13.18
C LYS A 5 4.21 -50.24 13.22
N LYS A 6 3.06 -49.65 13.61
CA LYS A 6 1.68 -50.04 13.23
C LYS A 6 0.67 -49.27 14.09
N CYS A 7 0.33 -48.06 13.69
CA CYS A 7 -0.97 -47.43 13.97
C CYS A 7 -1.26 -46.38 12.89
N LEU A 8 -1.36 -46.86 11.65
CA LEU A 8 -2.01 -46.15 10.55
C LEU A 8 -3.09 -47.09 10.02
N SER A 9 -4.30 -46.58 9.84
CA SER A 9 -5.52 -47.22 9.30
C SER A 9 -6.58 -47.53 10.34
N ALA A 10 -7.40 -46.53 10.66
CA ALA A 10 -8.86 -46.65 10.74
C ALA A 10 -9.41 -45.28 11.14
N LEU A 11 -10.00 -44.54 10.19
CA LEU A 11 -11.13 -43.63 10.36
C LEU A 11 -11.37 -42.87 9.04
N PHE A 12 -11.90 -43.61 8.08
CA PHE A 12 -12.66 -43.08 6.96
C PHE A 12 -13.95 -43.89 6.92
N LEU A 13 -15.07 -43.28 7.30
CA LEU A 13 -16.34 -43.19 6.56
C LEU A 13 -17.54 -42.85 7.48
N SER A 14 -18.41 -41.97 6.94
CA SER A 14 -19.82 -41.74 7.29
C SER A 14 -20.09 -40.89 8.55
N ALA A 15 -21.02 -39.93 8.57
CA ALA A 15 -22.21 -39.74 7.76
C ALA A 15 -22.54 -38.25 7.57
N CYS A 16 -22.98 -37.90 6.36
CA CYS A 16 -23.73 -36.69 6.07
C CYS A 16 -25.10 -36.76 6.76
N LEU A 17 -25.42 -35.79 7.61
CA LEU A 17 -26.80 -35.55 8.05
C LEU A 17 -27.36 -34.36 7.27
N ALA A 18 -28.30 -34.68 6.38
CA ALA A 18 -29.20 -33.74 5.75
C ALA A 18 -30.25 -33.26 6.78
N ALA A 19 -30.41 -31.95 6.90
CA ALA A 19 -31.50 -31.33 7.64
C ALA A 19 -31.86 -29.98 7.00
N CYS A 20 -32.77 -30.00 6.03
CA CYS A 20 -33.67 -28.90 5.64
C CYS A 20 -34.94 -29.60 5.10
N SER A 21 -36.08 -29.69 5.80
CA SER A 21 -37.00 -28.63 6.22
C SER A 21 -37.58 -27.82 5.05
N GLY A 22 -38.86 -28.11 4.73
CA GLY A 22 -39.83 -27.24 4.02
C GLY A 22 -39.66 -27.18 2.50
N GLY A 23 -40.65 -27.43 1.64
CA GLY A 23 -42.10 -27.37 1.83
C GLY A 23 -42.70 -26.26 0.94
N GLY A 24 -43.09 -26.63 -0.29
CA GLY A 24 -44.24 -26.10 -1.03
C GLY A 24 -44.20 -24.69 -1.65
N GLY A 25 -44.58 -24.58 -2.93
CA GLY A 25 -45.19 -23.36 -3.46
C GLY A 25 -44.89 -23.03 -4.93
N ASN A 26 -45.80 -23.43 -5.82
CA ASN A 26 -45.91 -22.99 -7.22
C ASN A 26 -46.12 -21.48 -7.36
N ASN A 27 -45.53 -20.85 -8.39
CA ASN A 27 -46.25 -20.30 -9.55
C ASN A 27 -45.34 -19.38 -10.40
N ALA A 28 -45.44 -19.53 -11.72
CA ALA A 28 -44.90 -18.63 -12.73
C ALA A 28 -45.68 -17.29 -12.78
N PRO A 29 -45.07 -16.25 -13.35
CA PRO A 29 -45.79 -15.37 -14.29
C PRO A 29 -44.98 -15.22 -15.59
N GLN A 30 -45.45 -15.65 -16.76
CA GLN A 30 -46.37 -14.94 -17.67
C GLN A 30 -46.08 -13.43 -17.84
N ASN A 31 -45.51 -13.08 -19.00
CA ASN A 31 -45.78 -11.84 -19.75
C ASN A 31 -46.92 -12.11 -20.76
N PRO A 32 -47.57 -11.13 -21.43
CA PRO A 32 -47.70 -9.66 -21.25
C PRO A 32 -49.20 -9.21 -21.30
N PRO A 33 -49.57 -7.91 -21.51
CA PRO A 33 -49.67 -7.35 -22.88
C PRO A 33 -49.36 -5.84 -23.03
N ARG A 34 -49.49 -5.41 -24.28
CA ARG A 34 -49.06 -4.22 -25.02
C ARG A 34 -50.10 -3.07 -24.99
N SER A 35 -49.64 -1.87 -25.40
CA SER A 35 -50.37 -0.66 -25.87
C SER A 35 -50.99 0.26 -24.80
N ASN A 36 -50.82 1.59 -24.82
CA ASN A 36 -51.06 2.54 -25.91
C ASN A 36 -50.11 3.77 -25.93
N GLN A 37 -49.62 4.09 -27.12
CA GLN A 37 -49.32 5.45 -27.65
C GLN A 37 -50.31 5.68 -28.83
N PRO A 38 -50.40 6.85 -29.52
CA PRO A 38 -50.28 8.29 -29.19
C PRO A 38 -51.50 9.08 -29.78
N PRO A 39 -51.48 10.42 -30.02
CA PRO A 39 -50.82 11.04 -31.21
C PRO A 39 -50.06 12.36 -30.89
N GLN A 40 -48.83 12.56 -31.39
CA GLN A 40 -48.45 13.25 -32.63
C GLN A 40 -49.09 14.64 -32.90
N GLN A 41 -48.24 15.68 -32.92
CA GLN A 41 -48.20 16.69 -34.00
C GLN A 41 -46.73 17.11 -34.26
N ILE A 42 -46.40 17.26 -35.55
CA ILE A 42 -45.10 17.66 -36.12
C ILE A 42 -45.26 19.04 -36.84
N PRO A 43 -44.25 19.64 -37.52
CA PRO A 43 -43.71 21.00 -37.30
C PRO A 43 -43.97 21.93 -38.52
N PRO A 44 -43.24 23.06 -38.72
CA PRO A 44 -41.98 23.02 -39.50
C PRO A 44 -40.88 23.99 -38.97
N SER A 45 -39.60 23.62 -38.88
CA SER A 45 -38.55 23.49 -39.93
C SER A 45 -38.30 24.74 -40.79
N GLN A 46 -37.13 25.38 -40.65
CA GLN A 46 -36.04 25.42 -41.66
C GLN A 46 -34.87 26.34 -41.26
N SER A 47 -33.65 25.79 -41.46
CA SER A 47 -32.27 26.28 -41.26
C SER A 47 -31.85 27.31 -42.35
N PRO A 48 -30.55 27.60 -42.67
CA PRO A 48 -29.26 27.45 -41.96
C PRO A 48 -28.28 28.67 -42.12
N ASP A 49 -27.11 28.56 -41.48
CA ASP A 49 -25.76 29.05 -41.88
C ASP A 49 -25.49 30.53 -42.26
N LYS A 50 -24.51 31.13 -41.55
CA LYS A 50 -23.22 31.63 -42.10
C LYS A 50 -22.38 32.42 -41.08
N LYS A 51 -21.22 31.87 -40.71
CA LYS A 51 -19.92 32.61 -40.74
C LYS A 51 -19.34 32.39 -42.15
N PRO A 52 -18.40 33.18 -42.71
CA PRO A 52 -17.38 34.06 -42.11
C PRO A 52 -17.47 35.50 -42.67
N GLU A 53 -16.74 36.49 -42.18
CA GLU A 53 -15.45 36.89 -42.76
C GLU A 53 -14.79 38.01 -41.94
N GLN A 54 -13.47 37.88 -41.82
CA GLN A 54 -12.51 38.92 -41.49
C GLN A 54 -12.18 39.67 -42.79
N PRO A 55 -11.96 40.99 -42.73
CA PRO A 55 -10.93 41.55 -43.61
C PRO A 55 -9.96 42.51 -42.91
N GLN A 56 -8.67 42.19 -43.13
CA GLN A 56 -7.60 43.07 -43.58
C GLN A 56 -7.03 44.19 -42.68
N SER A 57 -5.75 44.00 -42.37
CA SER A 57 -4.74 45.02 -42.13
C SER A 57 -4.64 46.03 -43.29
N PRO A 58 -4.19 47.26 -43.00
CA PRO A 58 -3.35 48.03 -43.92
C PRO A 58 -1.90 48.05 -43.45
N GLU A 59 -1.04 47.85 -44.43
CA GLU A 59 0.41 47.88 -44.40
C GLU A 59 0.94 49.32 -44.59
N SER A 60 2.04 49.62 -43.89
CA SER A 60 3.13 50.56 -44.23
C SER A 60 2.97 52.10 -44.22
N GLY A 61 3.94 52.71 -43.51
CA GLY A 61 4.48 54.07 -43.71
C GLY A 61 4.14 55.03 -42.55
N LYS A 62 5.05 55.74 -41.87
CA LYS A 62 6.48 56.06 -42.05
C LYS A 62 7.10 56.33 -40.67
N LYS A 63 8.36 55.92 -40.50
CA LYS A 63 9.24 56.25 -39.37
C LYS A 63 9.98 57.56 -39.70
N PRO A 64 10.05 58.56 -38.80
CA PRO A 64 10.98 59.68 -38.94
C PRO A 64 12.39 59.30 -38.44
N GLU A 65 13.35 60.00 -39.02
CA GLU A 65 14.79 59.74 -39.06
C GLU A 65 15.53 59.80 -37.72
N GLN A 66 16.64 59.07 -37.74
CA GLN A 66 17.75 59.03 -36.80
C GLN A 66 18.52 60.36 -36.76
N PRO A 67 19.23 60.65 -35.66
CA PRO A 67 20.61 61.15 -35.77
C PRO A 67 21.64 60.07 -35.48
N LYS A 68 22.73 60.08 -36.25
CA LYS A 68 23.87 59.15 -36.21
C LYS A 68 24.84 59.43 -35.04
N LEU A 69 25.24 58.34 -34.37
CA LEU A 69 26.59 57.87 -33.93
C LEU A 69 27.56 58.84 -33.19
N PRO A 70 28.36 58.32 -32.22
CA PRO A 70 29.56 57.55 -32.56
C PRO A 70 29.71 56.20 -31.86
N ASP A 71 30.51 55.35 -32.53
CA ASP A 71 30.97 54.03 -32.16
C ASP A 71 31.52 53.93 -30.73
N SER A 72 31.17 52.82 -30.08
CA SER A 72 32.09 52.13 -29.16
C SER A 72 31.71 50.66 -29.08
N GLU A 73 32.58 49.87 -29.68
CA GLU A 73 32.65 48.42 -29.54
C GLU A 73 32.61 48.02 -28.05
N ARG A 74 31.59 47.28 -27.64
CA ARG A 74 31.73 46.24 -26.61
C ARG A 74 30.52 45.31 -26.61
N ASN A 75 30.79 44.10 -27.08
CA ASN A 75 29.99 42.89 -26.92
C ASN A 75 29.53 42.73 -25.45
N PRO A 76 28.23 42.80 -25.10
CA PRO A 76 27.77 42.32 -23.82
C PRO A 76 27.61 40.82 -23.92
N GLN A 77 28.59 40.10 -23.34
CA GLN A 77 28.41 38.69 -22.99
C GLN A 77 27.06 38.54 -22.29
N GLN A 78 26.18 37.79 -22.94
CA GLN A 78 24.95 37.30 -22.35
C GLN A 78 25.30 36.61 -21.03
N PRO A 79 24.68 36.99 -19.89
CA PRO A 79 24.93 36.31 -18.63
C PRO A 79 24.69 34.81 -18.82
N PRO A 80 25.54 33.92 -18.27
CA PRO A 80 25.29 32.50 -18.32
C PRO A 80 23.87 32.24 -17.80
N LYS A 81 23.06 31.58 -18.63
CA LYS A 81 21.78 31.05 -18.22
C LYS A 81 22.08 30.13 -17.04
N VAL A 82 21.76 30.58 -15.83
CA VAL A 82 21.86 29.76 -14.62
C VAL A 82 20.91 28.60 -14.86
N GLU A 83 21.45 27.46 -15.27
CA GLU A 83 20.74 26.20 -15.15
C GLU A 83 20.36 26.09 -13.68
N ALA A 84 19.06 26.15 -13.40
CA ALA A 84 18.55 25.78 -12.10
C ALA A 84 19.19 24.43 -11.75
N PRO A 85 19.70 24.25 -10.52
CA PRO A 85 20.28 22.98 -10.11
C PRO A 85 19.31 21.88 -10.51
N GLN A 86 19.74 20.98 -11.39
CA GLN A 86 19.02 19.73 -11.60
C GLN A 86 18.88 19.13 -10.21
N VAL A 87 17.66 19.07 -9.70
CA VAL A 87 17.36 18.34 -8.48
C VAL A 87 17.80 16.92 -8.78
N GLU A 88 18.97 16.55 -8.25
CA GLU A 88 19.49 15.19 -8.29
C GLU A 88 18.33 14.26 -7.96
N ALA A 89 18.19 13.19 -8.74
CA ALA A 89 17.15 12.20 -8.53
C ALA A 89 17.29 11.67 -7.10
N GLN A 90 16.53 12.26 -6.17
CA GLN A 90 16.52 11.80 -4.80
C GLN A 90 16.01 10.37 -4.86
N GLY A 91 16.87 9.42 -4.52
CA GLY A 91 16.63 7.99 -4.67
C GLY A 91 15.40 7.52 -3.89
N TYR A 92 15.21 6.21 -3.80
CA TYR A 92 14.10 5.69 -2.99
C TYR A 92 14.27 6.05 -1.52
N PHE A 93 13.15 6.34 -0.86
CA PHE A 93 13.04 6.22 0.58
C PHE A 93 12.72 4.75 0.89
N THR A 94 13.31 4.23 1.95
CA THR A 94 13.10 2.86 2.42
C THR A 94 13.09 2.84 3.94
N GLU A 95 12.28 1.95 4.50
CA GLU A 95 12.26 1.70 5.93
C GLU A 95 11.91 0.24 6.21
N THR A 96 12.50 -0.29 7.28
CA THR A 96 12.22 -1.62 7.81
C THR A 96 11.77 -1.55 9.25
N VAL A 97 11.00 -2.55 9.70
CA VAL A 97 10.71 -2.77 11.11
C VAL A 97 10.71 -4.26 11.41
N ASN A 98 11.33 -4.62 12.53
CA ASN A 98 11.35 -5.98 13.06
C ASN A 98 11.24 -6.00 14.59
N SER A 99 11.43 -7.18 15.18
CA SER A 99 11.41 -7.37 16.63
C SER A 99 12.44 -6.48 17.37
N LYS A 100 13.57 -6.14 16.74
CA LYS A 100 14.63 -5.27 17.29
C LYS A 100 14.32 -3.77 17.14
N GLY A 101 13.36 -3.40 16.29
CA GLY A 101 12.92 -2.01 16.08
C GLY A 101 12.94 -1.56 14.63
N ILE A 102 12.75 -0.25 14.42
CA ILE A 102 12.76 0.40 13.11
C ILE A 102 14.21 0.57 12.61
N ASN A 103 14.44 0.28 11.33
CA ASN A 103 15.73 0.38 10.63
C ASN A 103 16.88 -0.32 11.35
N LYS A 104 16.59 -1.49 11.93
CA LYS A 104 17.59 -2.37 12.58
C LYS A 104 18.09 -3.48 11.67
N ASP A 105 17.57 -3.62 10.45
CA ASP A 105 18.15 -4.51 9.46
C ASP A 105 19.38 -3.86 8.78
N MET A 106 20.56 -4.44 9.04
CA MET A 106 21.81 -3.98 8.45
C MET A 106 21.89 -4.24 6.94
N TYR A 107 21.19 -5.24 6.41
CA TYR A 107 21.24 -5.52 4.97
C TYR A 107 20.59 -4.40 4.18
N TRP A 108 19.39 -3.99 4.59
CA TRP A 108 18.71 -2.84 4.01
C TRP A 108 19.45 -1.53 4.24
N ASN A 109 19.99 -1.29 5.44
CA ASN A 109 20.72 -0.04 5.74
C ASN A 109 21.99 0.16 4.90
N ASN A 110 22.59 -0.93 4.39
CA ASN A 110 23.80 -0.89 3.58
C ASN A 110 23.54 -1.11 2.08
N ALA A 111 22.30 -1.43 1.69
CA ALA A 111 21.97 -1.71 0.30
C ALA A 111 21.78 -0.41 -0.49
N SER A 112 22.45 -0.31 -1.64
CA SER A 112 22.20 0.73 -2.63
C SER A 112 21.08 0.31 -3.59
N ASP A 113 20.53 1.30 -4.30
CA ASP A 113 19.67 1.10 -5.47
C ASP A 113 18.42 0.26 -5.20
N ILE A 114 17.88 0.34 -3.98
CA ILE A 114 16.59 -0.28 -3.67
C ILE A 114 15.51 0.43 -4.48
N SER A 115 14.70 -0.33 -5.19
CA SER A 115 13.52 0.17 -5.89
C SER A 115 12.49 -0.94 -5.97
N LYS A 116 11.27 -0.65 -6.46
CA LYS A 116 10.26 -1.70 -6.68
C LYS A 116 10.74 -2.82 -7.62
N ASP A 117 11.73 -2.56 -8.49
CA ASP A 117 12.26 -3.51 -9.46
C ASP A 117 13.52 -4.25 -8.94
N SER A 118 14.02 -3.87 -7.77
CA SER A 118 15.26 -4.41 -7.20
C SER A 118 15.25 -4.28 -5.67
N ILE A 119 14.59 -5.22 -5.01
CA ILE A 119 14.38 -5.24 -3.56
C ILE A 119 15.28 -6.32 -2.94
N PRO A 120 16.20 -5.97 -2.02
CA PRO A 120 17.07 -6.93 -1.36
C PRO A 120 16.26 -7.76 -0.34
N VAL A 121 16.24 -9.08 -0.50
CA VAL A 121 15.59 -10.04 0.40
C VAL A 121 16.44 -11.30 0.56
N TYR A 122 15.95 -12.27 1.32
CA TYR A 122 16.58 -13.57 1.51
C TYR A 122 15.67 -14.70 1.05
N ASN A 123 16.24 -15.69 0.35
CA ASN A 123 15.67 -17.03 0.26
C ASN A 123 16.09 -17.80 1.51
N ILE A 124 15.12 -18.31 2.26
CA ILE A 124 15.35 -19.16 3.42
C ILE A 124 14.90 -20.58 3.07
N SER A 125 15.86 -21.50 3.05
CA SER A 125 15.57 -22.93 2.88
C SER A 125 15.94 -23.69 4.15
N PHE A 126 15.33 -24.84 4.36
CA PHE A 126 15.64 -25.70 5.49
C PHE A 126 15.97 -27.12 5.04
N THR A 127 16.91 -27.75 5.75
CA THR A 127 17.19 -29.18 5.62
C THR A 127 16.98 -29.84 6.97
N ARG A 128 16.23 -30.94 7.00
CA ARG A 128 16.01 -31.74 8.20
C ARG A 128 16.97 -32.92 8.20
N ASN A 129 17.79 -33.04 9.25
CA ASN A 129 18.66 -34.19 9.49
C ASN A 129 18.30 -34.81 10.84
N GLY A 130 17.40 -35.79 10.82
CA GLY A 130 16.75 -36.31 12.04
C GLY A 130 15.86 -35.24 12.70
N GLU A 131 16.10 -34.96 13.99
CA GLU A 131 15.41 -33.90 14.74
C GLU A 131 16.02 -32.51 14.51
N LYS A 132 17.23 -32.43 13.93
CA LYS A 132 17.92 -31.16 13.69
C LYS A 132 17.38 -30.49 12.42
N VAL A 133 16.93 -29.24 12.56
CA VAL A 133 16.61 -28.36 11.43
C VAL A 133 17.81 -27.43 11.19
N ILE A 134 18.28 -27.38 9.95
CA ILE A 134 19.34 -26.47 9.50
C ILE A 134 18.73 -25.50 8.51
N ASN A 135 18.60 -24.23 8.91
CA ASN A 135 18.21 -23.15 8.01
C ASN A 135 19.43 -22.66 7.24
N LYS A 136 19.24 -22.38 5.95
CA LYS A 136 20.21 -21.76 5.04
C LYS A 136 19.62 -20.46 4.51
N LYS A 137 20.46 -19.45 4.39
CA LYS A 137 20.10 -18.11 3.90
C LYS A 137 20.90 -17.78 2.64
N GLU A 138 20.20 -17.33 1.61
CA GLU A 138 20.78 -16.84 0.36
C GLU A 138 20.24 -15.43 0.07
N SER A 139 21.13 -14.46 -0.17
CA SER A 139 20.74 -13.11 -0.55
C SER A 139 20.30 -13.05 -2.01
N VAL A 140 19.12 -12.47 -2.26
CA VAL A 140 18.58 -12.28 -3.61
C VAL A 140 18.01 -10.89 -3.77
N ARG A 141 17.83 -10.45 -5.02
CA ARG A 141 17.08 -9.23 -5.37
C ARG A 141 15.85 -9.61 -6.17
N VAL A 142 14.71 -9.05 -5.79
CA VAL A 142 13.40 -9.37 -6.37
C VAL A 142 12.66 -8.12 -6.82
N LYS A 143 11.65 -8.30 -7.67
CA LYS A 143 10.79 -7.23 -8.17
C LYS A 143 9.39 -7.37 -7.59
N ALA A 144 8.80 -6.28 -7.10
CA ALA A 144 7.41 -6.23 -6.70
C ALA A 144 6.47 -6.11 -7.93
N PRO A 145 5.28 -6.74 -7.90
CA PRO A 145 4.79 -7.63 -6.85
C PRO A 145 5.43 -9.03 -6.96
N VAL A 146 5.69 -9.67 -5.82
CA VAL A 146 6.20 -11.03 -5.78
C VAL A 146 5.73 -11.75 -4.52
N VAL A 147 5.42 -13.04 -4.68
CA VAL A 147 5.15 -13.97 -3.58
C VAL A 147 6.10 -15.14 -3.71
N ASN A 148 6.81 -15.48 -2.64
CA ASN A 148 7.57 -16.71 -2.55
C ASN A 148 6.75 -17.76 -1.79
N ASN A 149 6.46 -18.88 -2.46
CA ASN A 149 5.62 -19.95 -1.91
C ASN A 149 6.25 -20.69 -0.72
N GLU A 150 7.52 -20.44 -0.40
CA GLU A 150 8.25 -21.02 0.73
C GLU A 150 8.30 -20.07 1.94
N PHE A 151 7.38 -19.11 2.00
CA PHE A 151 7.23 -18.13 3.10
C PHE A 151 8.44 -17.21 3.31
N SER A 152 9.37 -17.15 2.35
CA SER A 152 10.56 -16.32 2.49
C SER A 152 10.27 -14.83 2.41
N TYR A 153 9.35 -14.42 1.52
CA TYR A 153 8.98 -13.02 1.33
C TYR A 153 7.68 -12.88 0.54
N GLU A 154 7.04 -11.73 0.73
CA GLU A 154 5.93 -11.25 -0.10
C GLU A 154 5.95 -9.74 -0.16
N LEU A 155 5.93 -9.19 -1.37
CA LEU A 155 6.00 -7.76 -1.62
C LEU A 155 4.90 -7.37 -2.59
N SER A 156 4.15 -6.34 -2.24
CA SER A 156 3.06 -5.76 -3.04
C SER A 156 3.45 -4.39 -3.55
N LEU A 157 2.86 -3.98 -4.67
CA LEU A 157 2.99 -2.61 -5.18
C LEU A 157 2.17 -1.62 -4.35
N LEU A 158 2.73 -0.41 -4.21
CA LEU A 158 2.06 0.78 -3.72
C LEU A 158 2.08 1.83 -4.83
N GLY A 159 0.99 1.88 -5.61
CA GLY A 159 0.97 2.63 -6.86
C GLY A 159 2.01 2.12 -7.86
N GLU A 160 2.46 2.99 -8.75
CA GLU A 160 3.42 2.61 -9.80
C GLU A 160 4.88 2.68 -9.35
N ARG A 161 5.21 3.37 -8.26
CA ARG A 161 6.62 3.66 -7.89
C ARG A 161 6.94 3.41 -6.42
N GLY A 162 6.11 2.62 -5.75
CA GLY A 162 6.32 2.19 -4.37
C GLY A 162 6.02 0.72 -4.17
N PHE A 163 6.42 0.19 -3.01
CA PHE A 163 6.16 -1.16 -2.58
C PHE A 163 6.08 -1.25 -1.06
N PHE A 164 5.44 -2.31 -0.56
CA PHE A 164 5.41 -2.67 0.85
C PHE A 164 5.25 -4.20 0.99
N GLY A 165 5.67 -4.77 2.11
CA GLY A 165 5.56 -6.21 2.33
C GLY A 165 6.39 -6.70 3.49
N TYR A 166 6.79 -7.97 3.42
CA TYR A 166 7.66 -8.62 4.39
C TYR A 166 8.69 -9.52 3.71
N TYR A 167 9.75 -9.81 4.45
CA TYR A 167 10.70 -10.87 4.17
C TYR A 167 11.21 -11.47 5.48
N THR A 168 11.70 -12.69 5.42
CA THR A 168 12.27 -13.40 6.55
C THR A 168 13.78 -13.27 6.57
N ASP A 169 14.36 -13.34 7.76
CA ASP A 169 15.79 -13.43 7.98
C ASP A 169 16.06 -14.40 9.16
N LEU A 170 17.32 -14.74 9.38
CA LEU A 170 17.80 -15.61 10.44
C LEU A 170 18.56 -14.79 11.47
N ASN A 171 18.22 -14.95 12.75
CA ASN A 171 18.99 -14.35 13.84
C ASN A 171 20.27 -15.14 14.15
N GLU A 172 21.03 -14.69 15.14
CA GLU A 172 22.30 -15.31 15.56
C GLU A 172 22.17 -16.79 15.97
N ASN A 173 20.97 -17.20 16.42
CA ASN A 173 20.65 -18.57 16.79
C ASN A 173 20.07 -19.40 15.63
N ASN A 174 20.14 -18.88 14.40
CA ASN A 174 19.58 -19.48 13.18
C ASN A 174 18.03 -19.62 13.20
N ASN A 175 17.35 -18.87 14.07
CA ASN A 175 15.89 -18.84 14.11
C ASN A 175 15.36 -17.82 13.12
N ILE A 176 14.29 -18.20 12.42
CA ILE A 176 13.58 -17.33 11.49
C ILE A 176 12.90 -16.19 12.27
N PHE A 177 13.00 -14.97 11.75
CA PHE A 177 12.22 -13.82 12.19
C PHE A 177 11.75 -12.99 10.99
N LEU A 178 10.72 -12.18 11.20
CA LEU A 178 10.14 -11.33 10.16
C LEU A 178 10.70 -9.91 10.16
N ASN A 179 10.91 -9.39 8.97
CA ASN A 179 11.08 -7.97 8.69
C ASN A 179 9.89 -7.51 7.85
N PHE A 180 9.25 -6.42 8.27
CA PHE A 180 8.32 -5.69 7.40
C PHE A 180 9.06 -4.51 6.79
N ALA A 181 8.72 -4.18 5.56
CA ALA A 181 9.42 -3.13 4.85
C ALA A 181 8.55 -2.44 3.82
N TYR A 182 8.92 -1.21 3.50
CA TYR A 182 8.34 -0.46 2.40
C TYR A 182 9.38 0.47 1.79
N GLY A 183 9.09 0.92 0.58
CA GLY A 183 9.88 1.94 -0.08
C GLY A 183 9.13 2.60 -1.22
N PHE A 184 9.54 3.82 -1.56
CA PHE A 184 8.94 4.63 -2.61
C PHE A 184 9.93 5.65 -3.17
N ASP A 185 9.70 6.11 -4.40
CA ASP A 185 10.43 7.25 -4.95
C ASP A 185 10.16 8.52 -4.11
N ARG A 186 11.22 9.12 -3.53
CA ARG A 186 11.13 10.31 -2.65
C ARG A 186 10.40 11.49 -3.29
N THR A 187 10.42 11.60 -4.62
CA THR A 187 9.74 12.69 -5.33
C THR A 187 8.21 12.61 -5.24
N LEU A 188 7.65 11.49 -4.77
CA LEU A 188 6.23 11.33 -4.52
C LEU A 188 5.80 11.80 -3.13
N GLU A 189 6.73 11.96 -2.19
CA GLU A 189 6.39 12.26 -0.80
C GLU A 189 5.92 13.70 -0.62
N ASN A 190 4.86 13.86 0.17
CA ASN A 190 4.37 15.16 0.61
C ASN A 190 4.88 15.48 2.01
N SER A 191 5.84 16.40 2.10
CA SER A 191 6.31 16.93 3.37
C SER A 191 5.28 17.83 4.05
N VAL A 192 4.47 18.56 3.27
CA VAL A 192 3.41 19.47 3.76
C VAL A 192 2.04 18.92 3.38
N LEU A 193 1.14 18.88 4.36
CA LEU A 193 -0.23 18.38 4.19
C LEU A 193 -1.23 19.49 4.51
N PRO A 194 -2.34 19.61 3.74
CA PRO A 194 -3.40 20.54 4.08
C PRO A 194 -3.97 20.24 5.47
N SER A 195 -4.24 21.28 6.26
CA SER A 195 -4.79 21.15 7.62
C SER A 195 -6.24 20.66 7.63
N ASP A 196 -6.91 20.65 6.48
CA ASP A 196 -8.33 20.39 6.29
C ASP A 196 -8.61 19.13 5.44
N ILE A 197 -7.63 18.23 5.27
CA ILE A 197 -7.79 17.00 4.49
C ILE A 197 -9.10 16.28 4.87
N THR A 198 -9.94 16.06 3.87
CA THR A 198 -11.14 15.23 3.95
C THR A 198 -11.05 14.16 2.87
N ALA A 199 -10.90 12.90 3.28
CA ALA A 199 -10.61 11.79 2.37
C ALA A 199 -10.92 10.45 3.04
N THR A 200 -11.20 9.42 2.24
CA THR A 200 -11.29 8.04 2.72
C THR A 200 -10.17 7.23 2.10
N TYR A 201 -9.35 6.58 2.92
CA TYR A 201 -8.30 5.67 2.51
C TYR A 201 -8.73 4.23 2.82
N LYS A 202 -8.58 3.32 1.86
CA LYS A 202 -8.85 1.89 2.04
C LYS A 202 -7.81 1.06 1.33
N LYS A 203 -7.53 -0.13 1.85
CA LYS A 203 -6.77 -1.16 1.14
C LYS A 203 -7.02 -2.54 1.74
N LYS A 204 -7.39 -3.50 0.89
CA LYS A 204 -7.44 -4.91 1.27
C LYS A 204 -6.03 -5.46 1.49
N GLY A 205 -5.81 -6.18 2.58
CA GLY A 205 -4.47 -6.62 2.99
C GLY A 205 -3.49 -5.45 3.16
N GLY A 206 -4.00 -4.26 3.48
CA GLY A 206 -3.18 -3.06 3.67
C GLY A 206 -2.37 -3.06 4.95
N PHE A 207 -2.72 -3.89 5.93
CA PHE A 207 -1.98 -4.03 7.17
C PHE A 207 -1.39 -5.43 7.28
N LEU A 208 -0.06 -5.49 7.33
CA LEU A 208 0.70 -6.72 7.53
C LEU A 208 1.41 -6.62 8.87
N TYR A 209 1.25 -7.60 9.74
CA TYR A 209 1.87 -7.54 11.06
C TYR A 209 2.18 -8.93 11.61
N THR A 210 2.98 -8.95 12.66
CA THR A 210 3.25 -10.14 13.47
C THR A 210 3.34 -9.79 14.94
N VAL A 211 3.31 -10.81 15.79
CA VAL A 211 3.42 -10.69 17.25
C VAL A 211 4.81 -11.14 17.65
N ALA A 212 5.58 -10.24 18.26
CA ALA A 212 6.85 -10.57 18.89
C ALA A 212 6.58 -11.50 20.08
N GLN A 213 7.03 -12.77 19.94
CA GLN A 213 6.85 -13.90 20.86
C GLN A 213 5.62 -14.78 20.59
N MET A 214 5.72 -15.68 19.61
CA MET A 214 5.18 -17.03 19.76
C MET A 214 6.26 -17.96 20.34
N ILE A 215 6.66 -17.74 21.60
CA ILE A 215 7.55 -18.66 22.32
C ILE A 215 6.69 -19.68 23.06
N GLY A 216 6.42 -20.81 22.40
CA GLY A 216 5.84 -22.00 23.01
C GLY A 216 6.63 -23.25 22.61
N ASN A 217 7.44 -23.77 23.54
CA ASN A 217 8.02 -25.11 23.60
C ASN A 217 8.35 -25.81 22.26
N GLY A 218 9.59 -25.62 21.79
CA GLY A 218 10.32 -26.62 20.99
C GLY A 218 9.83 -26.86 19.55
N ASN A 219 8.71 -26.30 19.15
CA ASN A 219 8.31 -26.19 17.75
C ASN A 219 8.22 -24.70 17.42
N LEU A 220 9.00 -24.26 16.43
CA LEU A 220 8.84 -22.96 15.80
C LEU A 220 7.43 -22.89 15.20
N GLY A 221 6.44 -22.54 16.02
CA GLY A 221 5.16 -22.04 15.55
C GLY A 221 5.47 -20.70 14.91
N TYR A 222 5.64 -20.71 13.60
CA TYR A 222 5.86 -19.56 12.72
C TYR A 222 5.40 -18.23 13.35
N ASP A 223 6.29 -17.24 13.39
CA ASP A 223 5.87 -15.84 13.41
C ASP A 223 5.03 -15.65 12.13
N GLY A 224 3.72 -15.86 12.25
CA GLY A 224 2.82 -15.76 11.11
C GLY A 224 2.72 -14.32 10.68
N VAL A 225 2.64 -14.10 9.36
CA VAL A 225 2.22 -12.80 8.84
C VAL A 225 0.70 -12.77 8.86
N PHE A 226 0.15 -11.91 9.69
CA PHE A 226 -1.27 -11.59 9.67
C PHE A 226 -1.52 -10.49 8.63
N LYS A 227 -2.56 -10.68 7.81
CA LYS A 227 -2.99 -9.71 6.80
C LYS A 227 -4.39 -9.22 7.16
N SER A 228 -4.59 -7.92 7.12
CA SER A 228 -5.85 -7.28 7.48
C SER A 228 -6.18 -6.11 6.55
N ASP A 229 -7.46 -5.80 6.45
CA ASP A 229 -7.98 -4.72 5.61
C ASP A 229 -7.94 -3.40 6.40
N VAL A 230 -7.55 -2.31 5.74
CA VAL A 230 -7.45 -0.97 6.34
C VAL A 230 -8.55 -0.08 5.81
N SER A 231 -9.17 0.71 6.69
CA SER A 231 -10.15 1.75 6.34
C SER A 231 -10.00 2.96 7.27
N ILE A 232 -9.71 4.13 6.70
CA ILE A 232 -9.47 5.38 7.44
C ILE A 232 -10.23 6.51 6.77
N LYS A 233 -11.07 7.21 7.52
CA LYS A 233 -11.79 8.40 7.10
C LYS A 233 -11.23 9.61 7.80
N PHE A 234 -10.83 10.60 7.02
CA PHE A 234 -10.46 11.92 7.47
C PHE A 234 -11.60 12.90 7.22
N HIS A 235 -11.81 13.80 8.18
CA HIS A 235 -12.67 14.96 8.03
C HIS A 235 -11.98 16.17 8.68
N ASN A 236 -11.77 17.23 7.90
CA ASN A 236 -11.11 18.47 8.33
C ASN A 236 -9.78 18.21 9.05
N GLY A 237 -8.91 17.39 8.44
CA GLY A 237 -7.56 17.09 8.95
C GLY A 237 -7.52 16.17 10.17
N LYS A 238 -8.66 15.59 10.57
CA LYS A 238 -8.77 14.66 11.70
C LYS A 238 -9.27 13.30 11.24
N ILE A 239 -8.75 12.22 11.83
CA ILE A 239 -9.33 10.88 11.67
C ILE A 239 -10.70 10.86 12.37
N SER A 240 -11.78 10.78 11.58
CA SER A 240 -13.15 10.65 12.09
C SER A 240 -13.55 9.20 12.32
N GLN A 241 -12.98 8.27 11.55
CA GLN A 241 -13.12 6.83 11.73
C GLN A 241 -11.85 6.15 11.23
N GLY A 242 -11.30 5.21 11.98
CA GLY A 242 -10.13 4.44 11.56
C GLY A 242 -10.20 3.03 12.11
N GLU A 243 -10.08 2.03 11.24
CA GLU A 243 -10.25 0.63 11.60
C GLU A 243 -9.39 -0.30 10.75
N ILE A 244 -8.97 -1.39 11.38
CA ILE A 244 -8.33 -2.54 10.75
C ILE A 244 -9.22 -3.75 11.01
N THR A 245 -9.58 -4.47 9.97
CA THR A 245 -10.55 -5.57 10.04
C THR A 245 -10.00 -6.86 9.46
N TYR A 246 -10.56 -8.00 9.91
CA TYR A 246 -10.30 -9.29 9.30
C TYR A 246 -10.68 -9.27 7.82
N PRO A 247 -9.83 -9.82 6.94
CA PRO A 247 -10.13 -9.90 5.51
C PRO A 247 -11.47 -10.59 5.27
N ASN A 248 -12.33 -9.95 4.49
CA ASN A 248 -13.63 -10.48 4.06
C ASN A 248 -14.66 -10.79 5.18
N LEU A 249 -14.34 -10.55 6.45
CA LEU A 249 -15.27 -10.75 7.57
C LEU A 249 -15.78 -9.42 8.14
N GLY A 250 -15.04 -8.32 7.94
CA GLY A 250 -15.41 -7.00 8.47
C GLY A 250 -15.37 -6.91 9.99
N VAL A 251 -14.94 -7.97 10.68
CA VAL A 251 -14.76 -7.99 12.14
C VAL A 251 -13.55 -7.13 12.49
N LYS A 252 -13.76 -6.14 13.36
CA LYS A 252 -12.73 -5.17 13.73
C LYS A 252 -11.70 -5.76 14.68
N GLN A 253 -10.42 -5.62 14.31
CA GLN A 253 -9.26 -6.06 15.07
C GLN A 253 -8.58 -4.90 15.79
N PHE A 254 -8.48 -3.75 15.13
CA PHE A 254 -7.85 -2.55 15.71
C PHE A 254 -8.66 -1.30 15.37
N ASP A 255 -8.64 -0.34 16.28
CA ASP A 255 -9.00 1.05 16.02
C ASP A 255 -7.75 1.86 15.66
N ILE A 256 -7.89 2.79 14.71
CA ILE A 256 -6.85 3.75 14.32
C ILE A 256 -7.30 5.14 14.76
N LYS A 257 -6.46 5.82 15.54
CA LYS A 257 -6.64 7.21 15.95
C LYS A 257 -5.46 8.06 15.51
N GLN A 258 -5.68 9.35 15.39
CA GLN A 258 -4.61 10.30 15.15
C GLN A 258 -3.77 10.47 16.44
N GLY A 259 -2.45 10.48 16.28
CA GLY A 259 -1.48 10.77 17.33
C GLY A 259 -1.21 12.26 17.44
N SER A 260 0.06 12.62 17.68
CA SER A 260 0.48 14.03 17.84
C SER A 260 0.35 14.88 16.57
N SER A 261 0.28 14.24 15.40
CA SER A 261 0.12 14.90 14.11
C SER A 261 -0.70 14.05 13.14
N VAL A 262 -1.10 14.61 12.00
CA VAL A 262 -1.75 13.87 10.91
C VAL A 262 -0.85 12.77 10.33
N LYS A 263 0.47 12.85 10.55
CA LYS A 263 1.45 11.84 10.09
C LYS A 263 1.72 10.75 11.13
N GLN A 264 1.06 10.77 12.29
CA GLN A 264 1.25 9.76 13.30
C GLN A 264 -0.09 9.09 13.62
N PHE A 265 -0.15 7.77 13.49
CA PHE A 265 -1.33 7.00 13.87
C PHE A 265 -1.06 6.18 15.14
N ILE A 266 -2.06 6.10 16.00
CA ILE A 266 -2.10 5.25 17.17
C ILE A 266 -3.07 4.10 16.87
N ILE A 267 -2.55 2.88 16.87
CA ILE A 267 -3.28 1.67 16.49
C ILE A 267 -3.49 0.84 17.75
N THR A 268 -4.74 0.64 18.14
CA THR A 268 -5.11 -0.02 19.40
C THR A 268 -5.91 -1.29 19.12
N PRO A 269 -5.50 -2.46 19.63
CA PRO A 269 -6.30 -3.69 19.57
C PRO A 269 -7.69 -3.50 20.20
N THR A 270 -8.72 -4.12 19.63
CA THR A 270 -10.06 -4.15 20.25
C THR A 270 -10.13 -5.22 21.35
N ASP A 271 -11.00 -5.03 22.35
CA ASP A 271 -11.22 -6.02 23.41
C ASP A 271 -11.62 -7.39 22.86
N SER A 272 -12.47 -7.41 21.82
CA SER A 272 -12.87 -8.65 21.14
C SER A 272 -11.68 -9.38 20.54
N PHE A 273 -10.74 -8.66 19.93
CA PHE A 273 -9.58 -9.24 19.30
C PHE A 273 -8.56 -9.79 20.32
N LEU A 274 -8.44 -9.14 21.48
CA LEU A 274 -7.59 -9.62 22.58
C LEU A 274 -8.11 -10.93 23.19
N ASN A 275 -9.42 -11.09 23.27
CA ASN A 275 -10.06 -12.30 23.79
C ASN A 275 -9.90 -13.54 22.88
N GLU A 276 -9.46 -13.37 21.63
CA GLU A 276 -9.17 -14.48 20.71
C GLU A 276 -7.83 -15.20 20.99
N ASN A 277 -7.11 -14.83 22.06
CA ASN A 277 -5.87 -15.48 22.51
C ASN A 277 -4.77 -15.58 21.41
N ARG A 278 -4.57 -14.48 20.66
CA ARG A 278 -3.56 -14.41 19.58
C ARG A 278 -2.19 -13.91 20.02
N GLY A 279 -1.96 -13.83 21.33
CA GLY A 279 -0.71 -13.32 21.90
C GLY A 279 -0.54 -11.80 21.83
N ILE A 280 -1.45 -11.05 21.19
CA ILE A 280 -1.45 -9.58 21.24
C ILE A 280 -1.88 -9.12 22.64
N LYS A 281 -1.13 -8.18 23.20
CA LYS A 281 -1.42 -7.56 24.49
C LYS A 281 -2.18 -6.24 24.26
N LEU A 282 -2.60 -5.58 25.34
CA LEU A 282 -3.26 -4.26 25.31
C LEU A 282 -2.33 -3.12 24.84
N ASP A 283 -1.15 -3.42 24.31
CA ASP A 283 -0.19 -2.44 23.86
C ASP A 283 -0.62 -1.79 22.53
N LYS A 284 -0.36 -0.49 22.44
CA LYS A 284 -0.71 0.33 21.28
C LYS A 284 0.48 0.40 20.35
N GLY A 285 0.22 0.19 19.07
CA GLY A 285 1.18 0.46 18.01
C GLY A 285 1.21 1.95 17.68
N VAL A 286 2.40 2.48 17.47
CA VAL A 286 2.59 3.81 16.87
C VAL A 286 3.08 3.60 15.44
N ALA A 287 2.47 4.33 14.50
CA ALA A 287 2.85 4.34 13.11
C ALA A 287 3.19 5.75 12.64
N ASP A 288 4.37 5.92 12.06
CA ASP A 288 4.75 7.16 11.37
C ASP A 288 4.45 6.99 9.88
N ILE A 289 3.65 7.89 9.33
CA ILE A 289 2.96 7.73 8.05
C ILE A 289 3.47 8.73 7.03
N HIS A 290 3.88 8.20 5.89
CA HIS A 290 4.19 8.94 4.68
C HIS A 290 2.94 9.08 3.82
N TYR A 291 2.73 10.29 3.32
CA TYR A 291 1.66 10.62 2.38
C TYR A 291 2.27 10.80 1.00
N LEU A 292 1.88 9.95 0.06
CA LEU A 292 2.47 9.92 -1.28
C LEU A 292 1.46 10.35 -2.32
N ASN A 293 1.92 11.13 -3.28
CA ASN A 293 1.15 11.46 -4.47
C ASN A 293 1.11 10.28 -5.46
N SER A 294 0.10 10.26 -6.32
CA SER A 294 0.08 9.31 -7.46
C SER A 294 1.20 9.58 -8.45
N SER A 295 1.61 10.84 -8.58
CA SER A 295 2.69 11.29 -9.44
C SER A 295 3.32 12.57 -8.87
N LYS A 296 4.55 12.87 -9.29
CA LYS A 296 5.28 14.05 -8.79
C LYS A 296 4.46 15.32 -9.06
N GLY A 297 4.20 16.08 -8.00
CA GLY A 297 3.53 17.39 -8.07
C GLY A 297 2.01 17.38 -8.20
N THR A 298 1.34 16.22 -8.18
CA THR A 298 -0.13 16.18 -8.27
C THR A 298 -0.83 16.65 -6.99
N ASN A 299 -0.16 16.58 -5.83
CA ASN A 299 -0.71 16.95 -4.52
C ASN A 299 -2.06 16.28 -4.22
N ASP A 300 -2.26 15.05 -4.71
CA ASP A 300 -3.48 14.28 -4.51
C ASP A 300 -3.48 13.44 -3.23
N TYR A 301 -2.29 13.27 -2.64
CA TYR A 301 -2.04 12.47 -1.45
C TYR A 301 -2.64 11.06 -1.58
N LYS A 302 -2.51 10.46 -2.77
CA LYS A 302 -3.18 9.21 -3.15
C LYS A 302 -2.91 8.03 -2.21
N TYR A 303 -1.72 7.92 -1.62
CA TYR A 303 -1.33 6.75 -0.82
C TYR A 303 -0.83 7.12 0.58
N LEU A 304 -1.04 6.20 1.52
CA LEU A 304 -0.44 6.20 2.85
C LEU A 304 0.44 4.97 2.99
N VAL A 305 1.60 5.11 3.62
CA VAL A 305 2.45 3.98 4.04
C VAL A 305 3.26 4.31 5.27
N GLY A 306 3.50 3.33 6.15
CA GLY A 306 4.34 3.52 7.31
C GLY A 306 4.61 2.24 8.08
N SER A 307 5.71 2.22 8.83
CA SER A 307 5.99 1.14 9.78
C SER A 307 5.14 1.32 11.03
N VAL A 308 4.81 0.21 11.69
CA VAL A 308 4.09 0.19 12.95
C VAL A 308 4.91 -0.57 13.98
N LYS A 309 5.13 0.03 15.15
CA LYS A 309 5.81 -0.62 16.26
C LYS A 309 5.00 -0.49 17.55
N ALA A 310 4.75 -1.63 18.17
CA ALA A 310 4.26 -1.76 19.54
C ALA A 310 5.31 -2.49 20.39
N GLU A 311 4.97 -2.77 21.65
CA GLU A 311 5.85 -3.49 22.57
C GLU A 311 6.01 -4.95 22.12
N ASN A 312 4.90 -5.63 21.83
CA ASN A 312 4.89 -7.05 21.50
C ASN A 312 4.35 -7.38 20.11
N TRP A 313 4.14 -6.38 19.25
CA TRP A 313 3.81 -6.62 17.84
C TRP A 313 4.37 -5.49 16.96
N TYR A 314 4.48 -5.75 15.67
CA TYR A 314 5.02 -4.79 14.70
C TYR A 314 4.57 -5.16 13.28
N GLY A 315 4.62 -4.20 12.37
CA GLY A 315 4.09 -4.40 11.02
C GLY A 315 4.29 -3.21 10.09
N VAL A 316 3.63 -3.26 8.94
CA VAL A 316 3.55 -2.17 7.97
C VAL A 316 2.08 -1.91 7.63
N LEU A 317 1.73 -0.64 7.53
CA LEU A 317 0.42 -0.17 7.09
C LEU A 317 0.55 0.50 5.74
N ALA A 318 -0.36 0.21 4.83
CA ALA A 318 -0.52 0.85 3.54
C ALA A 318 -2.01 1.05 3.23
N ALA A 319 -2.37 2.20 2.67
CA ALA A 319 -3.75 2.51 2.27
C ALA A 319 -3.81 3.41 1.03
N GLU A 320 -4.93 3.38 0.30
CA GLU A 320 -5.15 4.19 -0.90
C GLU A 320 -6.42 5.04 -0.78
N LYS A 321 -6.30 6.32 -1.11
CA LYS A 321 -7.43 7.25 -1.21
C LYS A 321 -8.41 6.77 -2.27
N GLN A 322 -9.68 6.61 -1.88
CA GLN A 322 -10.78 6.19 -2.75
C GLN A 322 -11.29 7.33 -3.61
#